data_AF-A0A0D0QD65-F1
#
_entry.id   AF-A0A0D0QD65-F1
#
_cell.length_a   1.000
_cell.length_b   1.000
_cell.length_c   1.000
_cell.angle_alpha   90.00
_cell.angle_beta   90.00
_cell.angle_gamma   90.00
#
_symmetry.space_group_name_H-M   'P 1'
#
loop_
_entity.id
_entity.type
_entity.pdbx_description
1 polymer ?
#
loop_
_entity_poly.entity_id
_entity_poly.type
_entity_poly.pdbx_seq_one_letter_code
_entity_poly.pdbx_strand_id
1 'polypeptide(L)'
;MKNGGIRVYGRDGSLIQTIPPIEDSWINNIDVVYDVPMADGTTADLAIGADRGRDYVRAYRIDPPSSQGGAHGEAPTYDDAPYDDNFVVFSVDEGIEPLGAFRIVGTDEIDGVQESDGDGVISVALPGFPNGVFITQDGYAGDLNDLDGETAATNFKFVNWAAIAESFDPPLMVTPASWDPLAEHGRPSG
;
A
#
# COMPACT_ATOMS: atom_id res chain seq x y z
N MET A 1 -6.13 11.81 12.14
CA MET A 1 -4.82 12.52 11.98
C MET A 1 -3.70 11.49 11.90
N LYS A 2 -2.80 11.60 10.90
CA LYS A 2 -1.70 10.65 10.66
C LYS A 2 -0.51 10.91 11.60
N ASN A 3 -0.64 10.48 12.86
CA ASN A 3 0.37 10.67 13.91
C ASN A 3 1.17 9.38 14.21
N GLY A 4 1.08 8.35 13.35
CA GLY A 4 1.55 6.99 13.65
C GLY A 4 3.02 6.69 13.31
N GLY A 5 3.74 7.60 12.66
CA GLY A 5 5.05 7.29 12.08
C GLY A 5 4.94 6.38 10.84
N ILE A 6 5.93 5.52 10.60
CA ILE A 6 5.93 4.55 9.48
C ILE A 6 5.83 3.14 10.06
N ARG A 7 4.97 2.31 9.48
CA ARG A 7 4.84 0.88 9.81
C ARG A 7 5.23 0.04 8.60
N VAL A 8 6.06 -0.98 8.82
CA VAL A 8 6.50 -1.94 7.80
C VAL A 8 5.81 -3.26 8.09
N TYR A 9 5.15 -3.83 7.07
CA TYR A 9 4.42 -5.08 7.19
C TYR A 9 5.03 -6.19 6.33
N GLY A 10 4.88 -7.43 6.80
CA GLY A 10 5.10 -8.63 6.03
C GLY A 10 3.98 -8.85 5.02
N ARG A 11 4.21 -9.78 4.08
CA ARG A 11 3.24 -10.11 3.03
C ARG A 11 1.99 -10.82 3.55
N ASP A 12 2.09 -11.39 4.74
CA ASP A 12 0.98 -11.98 5.49
C ASP A 12 0.22 -10.94 6.34
N GLY A 13 0.54 -9.64 6.20
CA GLY A 13 -0.04 -8.56 6.97
C GLY A 13 0.54 -8.38 8.38
N SER A 14 1.54 -9.18 8.78
CA SER A 14 2.17 -9.05 10.10
C SER A 14 2.99 -7.76 10.22
N LEU A 15 2.91 -7.05 11.34
CA LEU A 15 3.75 -5.86 11.59
C LEU A 15 5.20 -6.29 11.85
N ILE A 16 6.12 -5.88 10.98
CA ILE A 16 7.56 -6.17 11.06
C ILE A 16 8.31 -5.10 11.85
N GLN A 17 8.02 -3.83 11.60
CA GLN A 17 8.75 -2.71 12.20
C GLN A 17 7.84 -1.48 12.35
N THR A 18 8.06 -0.72 13.41
CA THR A 18 7.54 0.65 13.54
C THR A 18 8.71 1.62 13.64
N ILE A 19 8.73 2.61 12.75
CA ILE A 19 9.59 3.79 12.85
C ILE A 19 8.74 4.86 13.51
N PRO A 20 9.00 5.21 14.79
CA PRO A 20 8.16 6.15 15.51
C PRO A 20 8.22 7.54 14.85
N PRO A 21 7.14 8.33 14.94
CA PRO A 21 7.19 9.71 14.50
C PRO A 21 8.25 10.46 15.29
N ILE A 22 9.07 11.25 14.60
CA ILE A 22 9.87 12.28 15.26
C ILE A 22 8.87 13.37 15.71
N GLU A 23 9.10 14.03 16.85
CA GLU A 23 8.27 15.17 17.34
C GLU A 23 7.84 16.08 16.17
N ASP A 24 6.63 16.61 16.05
CA ASP A 24 6.20 17.43 14.90
C ASP A 24 6.37 16.79 13.50
N SER A 25 6.56 15.47 13.37
CA SER A 25 6.60 14.77 12.08
C SER A 25 5.26 14.11 11.79
N TRP A 26 4.69 14.42 10.63
CA TRP A 26 3.43 13.86 10.14
C TRP A 26 3.63 13.33 8.72
N ILE A 27 4.12 12.09 8.62
CA ILE A 27 4.28 11.41 7.34
C ILE A 27 2.90 11.13 6.75
N ASN A 28 2.64 11.69 5.57
CA ASN A 28 1.33 11.59 4.92
C ASN A 28 1.30 10.48 3.86
N ASN A 29 2.17 10.60 2.85
CA ASN A 29 2.30 9.67 1.74
C ASN A 29 3.74 9.16 1.71
N ILE A 30 3.91 7.90 1.32
CA ILE A 30 5.20 7.26 1.17
C ILE A 30 5.25 6.57 -0.20
N ASP A 31 6.42 6.59 -0.81
CA ASP A 31 6.71 5.88 -2.06
C ASP A 31 8.06 5.17 -1.93
N VAL A 32 8.35 4.19 -2.79
CA VAL A 32 9.61 3.45 -2.78
C VAL A 32 10.35 3.65 -4.09
N VAL A 33 11.62 4.05 -3.99
CA VAL A 33 12.53 4.19 -5.14
C VAL A 33 13.67 3.21 -4.98
N TYR A 34 13.95 2.45 -6.03
CA TYR A 34 14.97 1.40 -6.02
C TYR A 34 16.33 1.91 -6.50
N ASP A 35 17.40 1.24 -6.07
CA ASP A 35 18.76 1.40 -6.59
C ASP A 35 19.29 2.85 -6.64
N VAL A 36 18.94 3.67 -5.66
CA VAL A 36 19.40 5.06 -5.59
C VAL A 36 20.91 5.07 -5.35
N PRO A 37 21.73 5.76 -6.19
CA PRO A 37 23.17 5.86 -5.99
C PRO A 37 23.50 6.65 -4.72
N MET A 38 24.32 6.06 -3.86
CA MET A 38 24.80 6.67 -2.62
C MET A 38 26.16 7.32 -2.82
N ALA A 39 26.48 8.30 -1.95
CA ALA A 39 27.75 9.03 -2.03
C ALA A 39 29.00 8.16 -1.82
N ASP A 40 28.84 6.99 -1.20
CA ASP A 40 29.90 6.00 -0.99
C ASP A 40 30.10 5.04 -2.18
N GLY A 41 29.36 5.24 -3.27
CA GLY A 41 29.42 4.41 -4.48
C GLY A 41 28.57 3.14 -4.43
N THR A 42 27.80 2.91 -3.35
CA THR A 42 26.81 1.83 -3.27
C THR A 42 25.46 2.26 -3.85
N THR A 43 24.51 1.33 -3.96
CA THR A 43 23.10 1.65 -4.22
C THR A 43 22.24 1.21 -3.03
N ALA A 44 21.11 1.90 -2.83
CA ALA A 44 20.13 1.51 -1.84
C ALA A 44 18.70 1.78 -2.30
N ASP A 45 17.77 0.93 -1.86
CA ASP A 45 16.35 1.18 -2.01
C ASP A 45 15.91 2.15 -0.91
N LEU A 46 15.10 3.15 -1.25
CA LEU A 46 14.67 4.20 -0.34
C LEU A 46 13.14 4.24 -0.26
N ALA A 47 12.60 4.27 0.95
CA ALA A 47 11.23 4.73 1.17
C ALA A 47 11.25 6.25 1.36
N ILE A 48 10.50 6.98 0.55
CA ILE A 48 10.46 8.44 0.53
C ILE A 48 9.10 8.92 1.01
N GLY A 49 9.07 9.63 2.13
CA GLY A 49 7.85 10.13 2.76
C GLY A 49 7.73 11.66 2.72
N ALA A 50 6.52 12.16 2.47
CA ALA A 50 6.19 13.57 2.66
C ALA A 50 5.85 13.84 4.13
N ASP A 51 6.72 14.56 4.83
CA ASP A 51 6.52 15.02 6.22
C ASP A 51 5.83 16.39 6.21
N ARG A 52 4.50 16.37 6.37
CA ARG A 52 3.68 17.59 6.42
C ARG A 52 3.83 18.36 7.74
N GLY A 53 4.27 17.71 8.81
CA GLY A 53 4.46 18.37 10.10
C GLY A 53 5.66 19.32 10.10
N ARG A 54 6.66 19.03 9.26
CA ARG A 54 7.87 19.85 9.11
C ARG A 54 8.13 20.41 7.71
N ASP A 55 7.25 20.16 6.75
CA ASP A 55 7.41 20.50 5.34
C ASP A 55 8.71 19.94 4.73
N TYR A 56 9.04 18.67 5.01
CA TYR A 56 10.20 17.98 4.45
C TYR A 56 9.82 16.77 3.59
N VAL A 57 10.69 16.43 2.64
CA VAL A 57 10.75 15.08 2.06
C VAL A 57 11.80 14.30 2.84
N ARG A 58 11.41 13.15 3.39
CA ARG A 58 12.30 12.27 4.14
C ARG A 58 12.59 11.01 3.35
N ALA A 59 13.85 10.61 3.28
CA ALA A 59 14.26 9.33 2.72
C ALA A 59 14.72 8.40 3.83
N TYR A 60 14.20 7.18 3.84
CA TYR A 60 14.56 6.09 4.73
C TYR A 60 15.22 5.01 3.89
N ARG A 61 16.43 4.61 4.25
CA ARG A 61 17.10 3.50 3.58
C ARG A 61 16.40 2.19 3.96
N ILE A 62 16.04 1.39 2.95
CA ILE A 62 15.49 0.05 3.10
C ILE A 62 16.67 -0.91 3.15
N ASP A 63 16.92 -1.49 4.31
CA ASP A 63 17.93 -2.53 4.47
C ASP A 63 17.28 -3.91 4.21
N PRO A 64 17.82 -4.76 3.31
CA PRO A 64 17.34 -6.14 3.14
C PRO A 64 17.56 -6.94 4.44
N PRO A 65 16.71 -7.95 4.72
CA PRO A 65 16.07 -8.10 6.02
C PRO A 65 17.02 -8.41 7.18
N SER A 66 16.80 -7.71 8.30
CA SER A 66 16.86 -8.32 9.64
C SER A 66 15.44 -8.28 10.23
N SER A 67 14.81 -9.45 10.37
CA SER A 67 13.54 -9.58 11.09
C SER A 67 13.81 -9.42 12.58
N GLN A 68 12.99 -8.66 13.33
CA GLN A 68 12.58 -8.95 14.73
C GLN A 68 11.39 -8.08 15.21
N GLY A 69 10.20 -8.69 15.23
CA GLY A 69 9.12 -8.72 16.25
C GLY A 69 8.64 -7.51 17.10
N GLY A 70 7.30 -7.33 17.13
CA GLY A 70 6.44 -7.32 18.35
C GLY A 70 5.78 -6.00 18.86
N ALA A 71 4.47 -6.06 19.24
CA ALA A 71 3.63 -5.18 20.12
C ALA A 71 2.38 -4.51 19.44
N HIS A 72 1.08 -4.66 19.84
CA HIS A 72 0.25 -4.41 21.06
C HIS A 72 -0.44 -3.00 21.18
N GLY A 73 -1.80 -2.92 21.21
CA GLY A 73 -2.61 -1.98 22.06
C GLY A 73 -3.54 -0.91 21.41
N GLU A 74 -4.71 -0.67 22.03
CA GLU A 74 -6.02 -0.04 21.61
C GLU A 74 -6.19 1.50 21.35
N ALA A 75 -7.45 1.91 21.08
CA ALA A 75 -8.00 2.92 20.15
C ALA A 75 -8.72 4.18 20.73
N PRO A 76 -9.06 5.20 19.90
CA PRO A 76 -10.07 6.23 20.20
C PRO A 76 -11.26 6.27 19.20
N THR A 77 -12.41 6.74 19.68
CA THR A 77 -13.75 6.84 19.04
C THR A 77 -13.94 8.12 18.20
N TYR A 78 -14.68 8.06 17.08
CA TYR A 78 -15.81 8.96 16.74
C TYR A 78 -16.44 8.63 15.37
N ASP A 79 -17.75 8.89 15.27
CA ASP A 79 -18.68 8.61 14.17
C ASP A 79 -18.43 9.42 12.87
N ASP A 80 -18.62 8.83 11.68
CA ASP A 80 -19.14 9.58 10.51
C ASP A 80 -19.71 8.71 9.35
N ALA A 81 -20.50 9.38 8.49
CA ALA A 81 -21.44 8.88 7.48
C ALA A 81 -20.82 8.73 6.04
N PRO A 82 -21.53 8.20 5.01
CA PRO A 82 -20.96 7.33 3.98
C PRO A 82 -20.18 8.04 2.86
N TYR A 83 -18.95 7.58 2.61
CA TYR A 83 -18.16 7.93 1.42
C TYR A 83 -18.27 6.84 0.34
N ASP A 84 -18.13 7.23 -0.93
CA ASP A 84 -18.15 6.30 -2.08
C ASP A 84 -16.76 5.62 -2.22
N ASP A 85 -16.61 4.43 -1.64
CA ASP A 85 -15.34 3.66 -1.53
C ASP A 85 -14.87 2.98 -2.83
N ASN A 86 -14.77 3.74 -3.93
CA ASN A 86 -14.40 3.21 -5.24
C ASN A 86 -12.97 3.57 -5.66
N PHE A 87 -12.30 2.63 -6.33
CA PHE A 87 -11.03 2.84 -7.03
C PHE A 87 -11.28 2.90 -8.54
N VAL A 88 -10.73 3.90 -9.22
CA VAL A 88 -10.91 4.08 -10.67
C VAL A 88 -9.61 3.74 -11.39
N VAL A 89 -9.69 2.88 -12.41
CA VAL A 89 -8.55 2.51 -13.26
C VAL A 89 -8.58 3.34 -14.52
N PHE A 90 -7.43 3.89 -14.91
CA PHE A 90 -7.25 4.66 -16.13
C PHE A 90 -6.25 3.97 -17.06
N SER A 91 -6.47 4.10 -18.37
CA SER A 91 -5.46 3.82 -19.39
C SER A 91 -4.38 4.90 -19.35
N VAL A 92 -3.14 4.51 -19.67
CA VAL A 92 -2.00 5.42 -19.83
C VAL A 92 -1.37 5.35 -21.22
N ASP A 93 -1.84 4.44 -22.09
CA ASP A 93 -1.22 4.16 -23.40
C ASP A 93 -1.63 5.16 -24.50
N GLU A 94 -2.91 5.54 -24.54
CA GLU A 94 -3.48 6.44 -25.57
C GLU A 94 -4.06 7.74 -24.98
N GLY A 95 -3.62 8.10 -23.78
CA GLY A 95 -4.16 9.21 -22.97
C GLY A 95 -4.81 8.71 -21.68
N ILE A 96 -5.05 9.62 -20.73
CA ILE A 96 -5.68 9.29 -19.44
C ILE A 96 -7.19 9.14 -19.67
N GLU A 97 -7.63 7.91 -19.92
CA GLU A 97 -9.05 7.57 -20.11
C GLU A 97 -9.51 6.55 -19.05
N PRO A 98 -10.69 6.71 -18.43
CA PRO A 98 -11.18 5.77 -17.43
C PRO A 98 -11.57 4.45 -18.08
N LEU A 99 -11.01 3.35 -17.59
CA LEU A 99 -11.32 1.98 -18.02
C LEU A 99 -12.45 1.35 -17.20
N GLY A 100 -12.70 1.86 -15.99
CA GLY A 100 -13.74 1.39 -15.09
C GLY A 100 -13.38 1.65 -13.63
N ALA A 101 -14.24 1.19 -12.73
CA ALA A 101 -14.03 1.31 -11.29
C ALA A 101 -14.36 -0.01 -10.59
N PHE A 102 -13.71 -0.24 -9.47
CA PHE A 102 -13.96 -1.40 -8.61
C PHE A 102 -14.04 -0.97 -7.14
N ARG A 103 -14.70 -1.81 -6.33
CA ARG A 103 -14.72 -1.73 -4.87
C ARG A 103 -14.14 -3.01 -4.30
N ILE A 104 -13.38 -2.91 -3.21
CA ILE A 104 -12.97 -4.08 -2.44
C ILE A 104 -14.07 -4.36 -1.43
N VAL A 105 -14.80 -5.44 -1.69
CA VAL A 105 -15.87 -5.91 -0.81
C VAL A 105 -15.32 -6.93 0.19
N GLY A 106 -15.96 -7.00 1.36
CA GLY A 106 -15.62 -7.98 2.37
C GLY A 106 -15.98 -9.41 1.99
N THR A 107 -15.49 -10.33 2.81
CA THR A 107 -15.78 -11.75 2.87
C THR A 107 -16.29 -12.08 4.27
N ASP A 108 -16.60 -13.35 4.54
CA ASP A 108 -17.00 -13.78 5.89
C ASP A 108 -15.88 -13.63 6.94
N GLU A 109 -14.61 -13.52 6.52
CA GLU A 109 -13.44 -13.52 7.42
C GLU A 109 -12.68 -12.18 7.43
N ILE A 110 -12.69 -11.44 6.32
CA ILE A 110 -11.98 -10.17 6.12
C ILE A 110 -12.97 -9.17 5.56
N ASP A 111 -13.05 -8.01 6.21
CA ASP A 111 -13.88 -6.86 5.86
C ASP A 111 -13.46 -6.21 4.53
N GLY A 112 -14.31 -5.29 4.05
CA GLY A 112 -14.06 -4.55 2.83
C GLY A 112 -13.01 -3.46 2.98
N VAL A 113 -13.06 -2.48 2.07
CA VAL A 113 -12.31 -1.23 2.20
C VAL A 113 -13.29 -0.08 2.21
N GLN A 114 -13.18 0.78 3.21
CA GLN A 114 -13.92 2.03 3.34
C GLN A 114 -12.95 3.19 3.59
N GLU A 115 -13.29 4.40 3.14
CA GLU A 115 -12.50 5.63 3.40
C GLU A 115 -10.98 5.47 3.19
N SER A 116 -10.59 4.91 2.04
CA SER A 116 -9.17 4.79 1.70
C SER A 116 -8.54 6.16 1.43
N ASP A 117 -7.45 6.45 2.13
CA ASP A 117 -6.57 7.60 1.92
C ASP A 117 -5.43 7.32 0.92
N GLY A 118 -5.19 6.06 0.55
CA GLY A 118 -4.07 5.72 -0.33
C GLY A 118 -3.92 4.25 -0.68
N ASP A 119 -3.40 4.04 -1.87
CA ASP A 119 -3.18 2.74 -2.49
C ASP A 119 -1.80 2.63 -3.16
N GLY A 120 -1.43 1.40 -3.51
CA GLY A 120 -0.26 1.08 -4.30
C GLY A 120 -0.48 -0.22 -5.05
N VAL A 121 0.04 -0.30 -6.27
CA VAL A 121 -0.06 -1.49 -7.12
C VAL A 121 1.32 -1.91 -7.61
N ILE A 122 1.59 -3.21 -7.56
CA ILE A 122 2.70 -3.84 -8.26
C ILE A 122 2.15 -4.98 -9.10
N SER A 123 2.37 -4.93 -10.40
CA SER A 123 1.89 -5.94 -11.35
C SER A 123 2.86 -7.12 -11.53
N VAL A 124 4.04 -7.06 -10.92
CA VAL A 124 5.09 -8.08 -10.99
C VAL A 124 4.86 -9.18 -9.96
N ALA A 125 5.24 -10.42 -10.32
CA ALA A 125 5.12 -11.57 -9.42
C ALA A 125 5.91 -11.35 -8.11
N LEU A 126 5.21 -11.50 -6.98
CA LEU A 126 5.82 -11.58 -5.65
C LEU A 126 5.52 -12.97 -5.06
N PRO A 127 6.37 -13.53 -4.18
CA PRO A 127 6.03 -14.80 -3.55
C PRO A 127 4.82 -14.60 -2.62
N GLY A 128 3.72 -15.32 -2.90
CA GLY A 128 2.40 -15.14 -2.31
C GLY A 128 1.40 -14.42 -3.22
N PHE A 129 1.89 -13.62 -4.18
CA PHE A 129 1.10 -12.85 -5.15
C PHE A 129 1.70 -13.02 -6.55
N PRO A 130 1.51 -14.18 -7.21
CA PRO A 130 2.20 -14.52 -8.46
C PRO A 130 1.82 -13.61 -9.65
N ASN A 131 0.73 -12.86 -9.52
CA ASN A 131 0.22 -11.95 -10.55
C ASN A 131 0.29 -10.47 -10.12
N GLY A 132 1.05 -10.17 -9.07
CA GLY A 132 1.07 -8.84 -8.47
C GLY A 132 0.02 -8.65 -7.38
N VAL A 133 0.09 -7.51 -6.70
CA VAL A 133 -0.77 -7.15 -5.58
C VAL A 133 -1.17 -5.68 -5.66
N PHE A 134 -2.44 -5.43 -5.38
CA PHE A 134 -2.97 -4.12 -5.04
C PHE A 134 -3.08 -4.02 -3.52
N ILE A 135 -2.54 -2.96 -2.95
CA ILE A 135 -2.55 -2.70 -1.51
C ILE A 135 -3.24 -1.38 -1.30
N THR A 136 -4.23 -1.33 -0.41
CA THR A 136 -4.89 -0.08 -0.05
C THR A 136 -5.08 0.00 1.44
N GLN A 137 -5.04 1.23 1.96
CA GLN A 137 -5.51 1.49 3.32
C GLN A 137 -7.03 1.32 3.38
N ASP A 138 -7.49 0.91 4.56
CA ASP A 138 -8.89 0.83 4.93
C ASP A 138 -9.11 1.63 6.22
N GLY A 139 -10.02 2.60 6.14
CA GLY A 139 -10.42 3.52 7.20
C GLY A 139 -11.25 2.87 8.28
N TYR A 140 -11.95 1.77 7.97
CA TYR A 140 -12.82 1.08 8.92
C TYR A 140 -12.47 -0.41 9.03
N ALA A 141 -11.26 -0.70 9.51
CA ALA A 141 -10.80 -2.07 9.59
C ALA A 141 -11.55 -2.89 10.65
N GLY A 142 -12.15 -4.00 10.21
CA GLY A 142 -12.92 -4.94 11.01
C GLY A 142 -14.43 -4.78 10.88
N ASP A 143 -14.92 -3.95 9.94
CA ASP A 143 -16.33 -3.70 9.68
C ASP A 143 -17.00 -4.86 8.92
N LEU A 144 -17.18 -5.99 9.61
CA LEU A 144 -17.80 -7.21 9.04
C LEU A 144 -19.34 -7.20 9.11
N ASN A 145 -19.91 -6.14 9.68
CA ASN A 145 -21.33 -5.93 10.00
C ASN A 145 -22.01 -5.07 8.93
N ASP A 146 -21.90 -5.49 7.66
CA ASP A 146 -22.48 -4.80 6.50
C ASP A 146 -21.95 -3.36 6.28
N LEU A 147 -20.71 -3.07 6.69
CA LEU A 147 -20.04 -1.79 6.46
C LEU A 147 -20.74 -0.62 7.20
N ASP A 148 -21.08 -0.82 8.47
CA ASP A 148 -21.86 0.14 9.27
C ASP A 148 -21.04 1.33 9.82
N GLY A 149 -19.72 1.28 9.66
CA GLY A 149 -18.78 2.32 10.05
C GLY A 149 -18.27 2.22 11.50
N GLU A 150 -18.65 1.19 12.27
CA GLU A 150 -18.23 1.06 13.66
C GLU A 150 -16.94 0.22 13.82
N THR A 151 -15.75 0.83 13.73
CA THR A 151 -14.48 0.11 13.97
C THR A 151 -13.47 0.89 14.81
N ALA A 152 -12.51 0.16 15.40
CA ALA A 152 -11.53 0.72 16.35
C ALA A 152 -10.17 1.08 15.71
N ALA A 153 -9.95 0.76 14.44
CA ALA A 153 -8.64 0.93 13.83
C ALA A 153 -8.71 1.04 12.31
N THR A 154 -7.63 1.54 11.71
CA THR A 154 -7.36 1.44 10.28
C THR A 154 -6.34 0.33 10.02
N ASN A 155 -6.37 -0.29 8.84
CA ASN A 155 -5.35 -1.26 8.41
C ASN A 155 -5.07 -1.15 6.91
N PHE A 156 -4.43 -2.18 6.35
CA PHE A 156 -4.21 -2.31 4.91
C PHE A 156 -4.77 -3.65 4.42
N LYS A 157 -5.41 -3.63 3.26
CA LYS A 157 -5.88 -4.83 2.56
C LYS A 157 -4.96 -5.15 1.40
N PHE A 158 -4.64 -6.44 1.24
CA PHE A 158 -3.80 -6.96 0.16
C PHE A 158 -4.69 -7.76 -0.78
N VAL A 159 -4.86 -7.30 -2.01
CA VAL A 159 -5.74 -7.91 -3.01
C VAL A 159 -4.90 -8.40 -4.18
N ASN A 160 -5.12 -9.65 -4.59
CA ASN A 160 -4.44 -10.19 -5.77
C ASN A 160 -4.84 -9.37 -7.01
N TRP A 161 -3.85 -8.82 -7.71
CA TRP A 161 -4.08 -7.95 -8.86
C TRP A 161 -4.90 -8.64 -9.96
N ALA A 162 -4.70 -9.94 -10.17
CA ALA A 162 -5.46 -10.70 -11.17
C ALA A 162 -6.97 -10.69 -10.88
N ALA A 163 -7.39 -10.74 -9.61
CA ALA A 163 -8.81 -10.73 -9.26
C ALA A 163 -9.47 -9.38 -9.61
N ILE A 164 -8.74 -8.27 -9.45
CA ILE A 164 -9.20 -6.95 -9.87
C ILE A 164 -9.24 -6.89 -11.39
N ALA A 165 -8.17 -7.30 -12.07
CA ALA A 165 -8.10 -7.29 -13.54
C ALA A 165 -9.21 -8.09 -14.21
N GLU A 166 -9.55 -9.26 -13.65
CA GLU A 166 -10.64 -10.13 -14.11
C GLU A 166 -12.05 -9.54 -13.91
N SER A 167 -12.20 -8.54 -13.04
CA SER A 167 -13.50 -7.88 -12.80
C SER A 167 -13.92 -6.88 -13.88
N PHE A 168 -13.01 -6.54 -14.81
CA PHE A 168 -13.27 -5.62 -15.93
C PHE A 168 -13.77 -6.36 -17.16
N ASP A 169 -14.52 -5.65 -18.03
CA ASP A 169 -14.96 -6.15 -19.33
C ASP A 169 -14.54 -5.19 -20.46
N PRO A 170 -13.59 -5.59 -21.34
CA PRO A 170 -12.80 -6.82 -21.25
C PRO A 170 -11.85 -6.81 -20.05
N PRO A 171 -11.38 -7.98 -19.57
CA PRO A 171 -10.40 -8.05 -18.48
C PRO A 171 -9.14 -7.24 -18.77
N LEU A 172 -8.59 -6.61 -17.73
CA LEU A 172 -7.32 -5.89 -17.84
C LEU A 172 -6.18 -6.88 -18.09
N MET A 173 -5.10 -6.41 -18.75
CA MET A 173 -3.93 -7.25 -18.98
C MET A 173 -3.18 -7.53 -17.67
N VAL A 174 -2.88 -8.80 -17.43
CA VAL A 174 -2.06 -9.28 -16.30
C VAL A 174 -0.76 -9.84 -16.84
N THR A 175 0.33 -9.11 -16.66
CA THR A 175 1.63 -9.42 -17.28
C THR A 175 2.77 -9.44 -16.25
N PRO A 176 2.78 -10.39 -15.29
CA PRO A 176 3.66 -10.36 -14.13
C PRO A 176 5.16 -10.56 -14.41
N ALA A 177 5.50 -10.82 -15.67
CA ALA A 177 6.88 -10.95 -16.16
C ALA A 177 7.22 -9.94 -17.27
N SER A 178 6.32 -9.02 -17.65
CA SER A 178 6.59 -8.06 -18.74
C SER A 178 7.44 -6.87 -18.32
N TRP A 179 7.55 -6.63 -17.02
CA TRP A 179 8.30 -5.53 -16.44
C TRP A 179 9.04 -6.01 -15.20
N ASP A 180 10.25 -5.50 -15.00
CA ASP A 180 11.09 -5.77 -13.83
C ASP A 180 11.57 -4.41 -13.29
N PRO A 181 11.11 -3.99 -12.08
CA PRO A 181 11.50 -2.70 -11.49
C PRO A 181 13.01 -2.57 -11.28
N LEU A 182 13.74 -3.69 -11.17
CA LEU A 182 15.18 -3.69 -10.95
C LEU A 182 15.98 -3.76 -12.25
N ALA A 183 15.37 -4.21 -13.36
CA ALA A 183 16.04 -4.28 -14.66
C ALA A 183 16.32 -2.89 -15.24
N GLU A 184 15.45 -1.91 -14.97
CA GLU A 184 15.68 -0.50 -15.33
C GLU A 184 16.92 0.09 -14.65
N HIS A 185 17.38 -0.54 -13.56
CA HIS A 185 18.57 -0.17 -12.79
C HIS A 185 19.76 -1.12 -12.99
N GLY A 186 19.66 -2.07 -13.93
CA GLY A 186 20.78 -2.92 -14.37
C GLY A 186 21.10 -4.14 -13.49
N ARG A 187 20.19 -4.56 -12.59
CA ARG A 187 20.31 -5.86 -11.89
C ARG A 187 19.68 -6.99 -12.73
N PRO A 188 20.27 -8.20 -12.75
CA PRO A 188 19.63 -9.36 -13.35
C PRO A 188 18.45 -9.84 -12.48
N SER A 189 17.38 -10.29 -13.12
CA SER A 189 16.26 -10.96 -12.46
C SER A 189 16.75 -12.23 -11.74
N GLY A 190 16.39 -12.36 -10.46
CA GLY A 190 16.78 -13.46 -9.58
C GLY A 190 15.95 -14.73 -9.76
#